data_AF-A0A662DYI7-F1
#
_entry.id   AF-A0A662DYI7-F1
#
_cell.length_a   1.000
_cell.length_b   1.000
_cell.length_c   1.000
_cell.angle_alpha   90.00
_cell.angle_beta   90.00
_cell.angle_gamma   90.00
#
_symmetry.space_group_name_H-M   'P 1'
#
loop_
_entity.id
_entity.type
_entity.pdbx_description
1 polymer ?
#
loop_
_entity_poly.entity_id
_entity_poly.type
_entity_poly.pdbx_seq_one_letter_code
_entity_poly.pdbx_strand_id
1 'polypeptide(L)' 'MTLSEAQKKFYEDALQQTKIEIEELEGQIQEELAAVKVKISDLQGAQKAARQMYDAACLRLGIPNDLDDESSQA' A
#
# COMPACT_ATOMS: atom_id res chain seq x y z
N MET A 1 -44.44 1.98 -19.45
CA MET A 1 -43.72 2.36 -20.68
C MET A 1 -42.46 1.53 -20.74
N THR A 2 -42.30 0.72 -21.79
CA THR A 2 -41.11 -0.10 -22.03
C THR A 2 -40.09 0.70 -22.85
N LEU A 3 -38.80 0.59 -22.50
CA LEU A 3 -37.71 1.21 -23.26
C LEU A 3 -37.76 0.81 -24.74
N SER A 4 -37.47 1.76 -25.63
CA SER A 4 -37.26 1.45 -27.05
C SER A 4 -35.97 0.64 -27.24
N GLU A 5 -35.84 -0.06 -28.36
CA GLU A 5 -34.64 -0.84 -28.67
C GLU A 5 -33.36 0.03 -28.69
N ALA A 6 -33.46 1.27 -29.20
CA ALA A 6 -32.36 2.22 -29.19
C ALA A 6 -31.94 2.62 -27.77
N GLN A 7 -32.91 2.82 -26.87
CA GLN A 7 -32.63 3.13 -25.47
C GLN A 7 -32.01 1.93 -24.74
N LYS A 8 -32.51 0.71 -25.01
CA LYS A 8 -31.91 -0.51 -24.44
C LYS A 8 -30.44 -0.66 -24.85
N LYS A 9 -30.16 -0.51 -26.14
CA LYS A 9 -28.78 -0.63 -26.66
C LYS A 9 -27.85 0.41 -26.02
N PHE A 10 -28.28 1.65 -25.89
CA PHE A 10 -27.47 2.69 -25.23
C PHE A 10 -27.12 2.31 -23.78
N TYR A 11 -28.08 1.81 -23.02
CA TYR A 11 -27.82 1.40 -21.63
C TYR A 11 -26.98 0.13 -21.54
N GLU A 12 -27.13 -0.82 -22.47
CA GLU A 12 -26.27 -2.01 -22.57
C GLU A 12 -24.81 -1.62 -22.85
N ASP A 13 -24.59 -0.73 -23.83
CA ASP A 13 -23.26 -0.22 -24.17
C ASP A 13 -22.64 0.55 -23.00
N ALA A 14 -23.41 1.41 -22.34
CA ALA A 14 -22.96 2.14 -21.15
C ALA A 14 -22.60 1.19 -20.00
N LEU A 15 -23.42 0.17 -19.76
CA LEU A 15 -23.18 -0.81 -18.70
C LEU A 15 -21.91 -1.62 -18.97
N GLN A 16 -21.68 -2.03 -20.21
CA GLN A 16 -20.46 -2.73 -20.58
C GLN A 16 -19.23 -1.85 -20.39
N GLN A 17 -19.29 -0.59 -20.83
CA GLN A 17 -18.18 0.34 -20.69
C GLN A 17 -17.86 0.63 -19.21
N THR A 18 -18.87 0.90 -18.39
CA THR A 18 -18.69 1.12 -16.95
C THR A 18 -18.12 -0.12 -16.25
N LYS A 19 -18.50 -1.33 -16.68
CA LYS A 19 -17.92 -2.56 -16.13
C LYS A 19 -16.42 -2.66 -16.41
N ILE A 20 -15.99 -2.33 -17.62
CA ILE A 20 -14.57 -2.33 -18.00
C ILE A 20 -13.81 -1.28 -17.16
N GLU A 21 -14.36 -0.08 -17.02
CA GLU A 21 -13.76 0.97 -16.20
C GLU A 21 -13.60 0.55 -14.73
N ILE A 22 -14.57 -0.16 -14.17
CA ILE A 22 -14.46 -0.72 -12.81
C ILE A 22 -13.31 -1.71 -12.72
N GLU A 23 -13.22 -2.66 -13.66
CA GLU A 23 -12.16 -3.68 -13.67
C GLU A 23 -10.76 -3.04 -13.83
N GLU A 24 -10.64 -2.00 -14.66
CA GLU A 24 -9.40 -1.23 -14.81
C GLU A 24 -9.01 -0.49 -13.52
N LEU A 25 -9.97 0.17 -12.86
CA LEU A 25 -9.75 0.85 -11.58
C LEU A 25 -9.36 -0.14 -10.48
N GLU A 26 -10.00 -1.31 -10.42
CA GLU A 26 -9.62 -2.37 -9.47
C GLU A 26 -8.18 -2.84 -9.71
N GLY A 27 -7.76 -2.98 -10.98
CA GLY A 27 -6.38 -3.30 -11.34
C GLY A 27 -5.38 -2.27 -10.82
N GLN A 28 -5.64 -0.98 -11.06
CA GLN A 28 -4.79 0.12 -10.59
C GLN A 28 -4.68 0.16 -9.06
N ILE A 29 -5.79 -0.07 -8.35
CA ILE A 29 -5.80 -0.13 -6.88
C ILE A 29 -4.89 -1.26 -6.38
N GLN A 30 -4.94 -2.44 -7.00
CA GLN A 30 -4.11 -3.57 -6.57
C GLN A 30 -2.62 -3.33 -6.85
N GLU A 31 -2.29 -2.70 -7.97
CA GLU A 31 -0.92 -2.34 -8.31
C GLU A 31 -0.33 -1.35 -7.30
N GLU A 32 -1.04 -0.27 -7.00
CA GLU A 32 -0.62 0.72 -6.01
C GLU A 32 -0.48 0.11 -4.61
N LEU A 33 -1.41 -0.76 -4.22
CA LEU A 33 -1.35 -1.45 -2.94
C LEU A 33 -0.14 -2.38 -2.85
N ALA A 34 0.26 -3.03 -3.94
CA ALA A 34 1.49 -3.82 -4.01
C ALA A 34 2.73 -2.92 -3.91
N ALA A 35 2.77 -1.79 -4.62
CA ALA A 35 3.87 -0.83 -4.54
C ALA A 35 4.06 -0.27 -3.13
N VAL A 36 2.96 0.08 -2.44
CA VAL A 36 2.99 0.54 -1.05
C VAL A 36 3.53 -0.54 -0.10
N LYS A 37 3.14 -1.81 -0.29
CA LYS A 37 3.67 -2.92 0.52
C LYS A 37 5.19 -3.07 0.38
N VAL A 38 5.70 -2.99 -0.85
CA VAL A 38 7.15 -3.03 -1.10
C VAL A 38 7.85 -1.88 -0.38
N LYS A 39 7.35 -0.65 -0.55
CA LYS A 39 7.91 0.54 0.09
C LYS A 39 7.91 0.45 1.62
N ILE A 40 6.85 -0.10 2.22
CA ILE A 40 6.79 -0.33 3.68
C ILE A 40 7.87 -1.30 4.11
N SER A 41 8.05 -2.42 3.39
CA SER A 41 9.09 -3.41 3.69
C SER A 41 10.48 -2.80 3.63
N ASP A 42 10.76 -1.98 2.61
CA ASP A 42 12.05 -1.31 2.46
C ASP A 42 12.32 -0.32 3.62
N LEU A 43 11.30 0.46 4.00
CA LEU A 43 11.39 1.39 5.12
C LEU A 43 11.61 0.67 6.46
N GLN A 44 10.95 -0.45 6.68
CA GLN A 44 11.16 -1.29 7.87
C GLN A 44 12.59 -1.85 7.91
N GLY A 45 13.12 -2.28 6.77
CA GLY A 45 14.51 -2.72 6.65
C GLY A 45 15.50 -1.60 6.98
N ALA A 46 15.29 -0.40 6.42
CA ALA A 46 16.12 0.76 6.70
C ALA A 46 16.04 1.20 8.18
N GLN A 47 14.84 1.20 8.76
CA GLN A 47 14.64 1.51 10.18
C GLN A 47 15.39 0.52 11.07
N LYS A 48 15.32 -0.77 10.78
CA LYS A 48 16.03 -1.81 11.53
C LYS A 48 17.55 -1.62 11.45
N ALA A 49 18.07 -1.32 10.26
CA ALA A 49 19.50 -1.03 10.08
C ALA A 49 19.93 0.22 10.88
N ALA A 50 19.13 1.28 10.86
CA ALA A 50 19.40 2.49 11.62
C ALA A 50 19.39 2.23 13.14
N ARG A 51 18.46 1.41 13.65
CA ARG A 51 18.44 0.98 15.05
C ARG A 51 19.71 0.20 15.41
N GLN A 52 20.11 -0.79 14.62
CA GLN A 52 21.35 -1.54 14.86
C GLN A 52 22.59 -0.64 14.93
N MET A 53 22.65 0.39 14.08
CA MET A 53 23.74 1.38 14.13
C MET A 53 23.67 2.25 15.39
N TYR A 54 22.47 2.65 15.82
CA TYR A 54 22.25 3.38 17.06
C TYR A 54 22.71 2.55 18.27
N ASP A 55 22.26 1.30 18.37
CA ASP A 55 22.62 0.38 19.45
C ASP A 55 24.15 0.20 19.53
N ALA A 56 24.81 0.03 18.38
CA ALA A 56 26.26 -0.09 18.30
C ALA A 56 26.98 1.20 18.74
N ALA A 57 26.43 2.37 18.42
CA ALA A 57 26.96 3.65 18.86
C ALA A 57 26.80 3.84 20.37
N CYS A 58 25.64 3.53 20.94
CA CYS A 58 25.39 3.56 22.39
C CYS A 58 26.37 2.65 23.14
N LEU A 59 26.54 1.41 22.67
CA LEU A 59 27.49 0.46 23.24
C LEU A 59 28.92 1.01 23.23
N ARG A 60 29.35 1.63 22.12
CA ARG A 60 30.70 2.19 21.99
C ARG A 60 30.93 3.44 22.83
N LEU A 61 29.89 4.23 23.07
CA LEU A 61 29.94 5.41 23.93
C LEU A 61 29.75 5.05 25.41
N GLY A 62 29.35 3.81 25.74
CA GLY A 62 29.08 3.38 27.11
C GLY A 62 27.82 4.02 27.71
N ILE A 63 26.90 4.49 26.85
CA ILE A 63 25.64 5.11 27.27
C ILE A 63 24.48 4.11 27.12
N PRO A 64 23.47 4.19 28.00
CA PRO A 64 22.24 3.40 27.84
C PRO A 64 21.55 3.70 26.51
N ASN A 65 21.02 2.65 25.88
CA ASN A 65 20.21 2.76 24.69
C ASN A 65 18.73 2.98 25.08
N ASP A 66 18.22 4.16 24.80
CA ASP A 66 16.85 4.58 25.07
C ASP A 66 15.83 4.10 24.02
N LEU A 67 16.29 3.59 22.87
CA LEU A 67 15.44 3.07 21.80
C LEU A 67 15.21 1.55 21.89
N ASP A 68 15.90 0.87 22.80
CA ASP A 68 15.84 -0.59 22.97
C ASP A 68 14.48 -1.04 23.58
N ASP A 69 13.87 -0.21 24.44
CA ASP A 69 12.57 -0.49 25.08
C ASP A 69 11.38 -0.40 24.10
N GLU A 70 11.47 0.40 23.03
CA GLU A 70 10.41 0.51 22.01
C GLU A 70 10.38 -0.71 21.06
N SER A 71 11.42 -1.54 21.06
CA SER A 71 11.56 -2.68 20.14
C SER A 71 10.78 -3.93 20.56
N SER A 72 10.34 -4.00 21.83
CA SER A 72 9.68 -5.19 22.38
C SER A 72 8.14 -5.18 22.24
N GLN A 73 7.53 -4.16 21.63
CA GLN A 73 6.06 -4.01 21.59
C GLN A 73 5.44 -3.66 20.21
N ALA A 74 6.14 -3.82 19.08
CA ALA A 74 5.55 -3.56 17.75
C ALA A 74 5.80 -4.68 16.74
#